data_AF-A0A372QE66-F1
#
_entry.id   AF-A0A372QE66-F1
#
_cell.length_a   1.000
_cell.length_b   1.000
_cell.length_c   1.000
_cell.angle_alpha   90.00
_cell.angle_beta   90.00
_cell.angle_gamma   90.00
#
_symmetry.space_group_name_H-M   'P 1'
#
loop_
_entity.id
_entity.type
_entity.pdbx_description
1 polymer ?
#
loop_
_entity_poly.entity_id
_entity_poly.type
_entity_poly.pdbx_seq_one_letter_code
_entity_poly.pdbx_strand_id
1 'polypeptide(L)'
;MINKSYILATNANDVIYALKVINNDEKDSTSLINHPILIGSRAAKWHISFFLDPNDWDLMATIPQSISFINIVIQSNAIFDYIKLIYYPGSGLKIVGKCIESSSFTDRNHGNPILFNIELVSDKVDFRKMNPNKKIDDLYYDDDDDDDDYDIEKESYNDEYDSYEYSSKEILKKLNQKQVH
;
A
#
# COMPACT_ATOMS: atom_id res chain seq x y z
N MET A 1 24.56 -10.73 2.11
CA MET A 1 23.23 -11.11 1.57
C MET A 1 22.55 -9.85 1.08
N ILE A 2 22.11 -9.80 -0.18
CA ILE A 2 21.22 -8.74 -0.64
C ILE A 2 19.83 -9.15 -0.15
N ASN A 3 19.34 -8.49 0.91
CA ASN A 3 17.96 -8.68 1.34
C ASN A 3 17.05 -8.10 0.26
N LYS A 4 16.53 -8.98 -0.60
CA LYS A 4 15.59 -8.62 -1.66
C LYS A 4 14.33 -8.03 -1.00
N SER A 5 13.89 -6.87 -1.49
CA SER A 5 12.61 -6.27 -1.07
C SER A 5 11.43 -7.03 -1.68
N TYR A 6 10.31 -7.04 -0.97
CA TYR A 6 9.06 -7.68 -1.41
C TYR A 6 8.00 -6.61 -1.64
N ILE A 7 7.46 -6.55 -2.85
CA ILE A 7 6.32 -5.67 -3.15
C ILE A 7 5.07 -6.43 -2.71
N LEU A 8 4.34 -5.87 -1.74
CA LEU A 8 3.16 -6.49 -1.15
C LEU A 8 1.86 -6.02 -1.83
N ALA A 9 1.85 -4.78 -2.34
CA ALA A 9 0.70 -4.20 -3.05
C ALA A 9 1.16 -3.09 -4.00
N THR A 10 0.42 -2.86 -5.09
CA THR A 10 0.80 -1.90 -6.15
C THR A 10 -0.29 -0.90 -6.55
N ASN A 11 -1.43 -0.89 -5.87
CA ASN A 11 -2.45 0.13 -6.05
C ASN A 11 -3.01 0.58 -4.68
N ALA A 12 -3.71 1.71 -4.65
CA ALA A 12 -4.13 2.33 -3.40
C ALA A 12 -5.09 1.45 -2.57
N ASN A 13 -6.02 0.75 -3.23
CA ASN A 13 -6.98 -0.13 -2.55
C ASN A 13 -6.27 -1.35 -1.96
N ASP A 14 -5.39 -2.00 -2.73
CA ASP A 14 -4.61 -3.14 -2.25
C ASP A 14 -3.68 -2.74 -1.09
N VAL A 15 -3.07 -1.55 -1.17
CA VAL A 15 -2.24 -1.01 -0.08
C VAL A 15 -3.07 -0.81 1.17
N ILE A 16 -4.24 -0.15 1.07
CA ILE A 16 -5.15 0.02 2.22
C ILE A 16 -5.56 -1.33 2.80
N TYR A 17 -5.91 -2.29 1.95
CA TYR A 17 -6.32 -3.62 2.38
C TYR A 17 -5.20 -4.34 3.14
N ALA A 18 -4.01 -4.42 2.56
CA ALA A 18 -2.85 -5.02 3.19
C ALA A 18 -2.52 -4.37 4.54
N LEU A 19 -2.60 -3.04 4.61
CA LEU A 19 -2.41 -2.30 5.84
C LEU A 19 -3.45 -2.68 6.91
N LYS A 20 -4.74 -2.80 6.56
CA LYS A 20 -5.79 -3.21 7.50
C LYS A 20 -5.56 -4.61 8.04
N VAL A 21 -5.17 -5.55 7.19
CA VAL A 21 -4.83 -6.92 7.58
C VAL A 21 -3.68 -6.91 8.60
N ILE A 22 -2.61 -6.16 8.32
CA ILE A 22 -1.46 -6.02 9.24
C ILE A 22 -1.88 -5.32 10.55
N ASN A 23 -2.84 -4.40 10.50
CA ASN A 23 -3.31 -3.62 11.66
C ASN A 23 -4.21 -4.43 12.61
N ASN A 24 -4.84 -5.53 12.16
CA ASN A 24 -5.71 -6.34 13.02
C ASN A 24 -4.95 -6.95 14.22
N ASP A 25 -3.62 -7.08 14.10
CA ASP A 25 -2.72 -7.47 15.19
C ASP A 25 -2.56 -6.39 16.30
N GLU A 26 -3.14 -5.18 16.13
CA GLU A 26 -2.94 -4.03 17.03
C GLU A 26 -4.09 -3.70 18.00
N LYS A 27 -5.04 -4.61 18.30
CA LYS A 27 -6.15 -4.35 19.26
C LYS A 27 -5.63 -3.69 20.57
N ASP A 28 -6.21 -2.54 20.94
CA ASP A 28 -5.97 -1.71 22.14
C ASP A 28 -4.65 -0.90 22.22
N SER A 29 -4.40 0.11 21.36
CA SER A 29 -3.17 0.93 21.46
C SER A 29 -3.38 2.43 21.73
N THR A 30 -2.47 2.97 22.56
CA THR A 30 -2.09 4.39 22.58
C THR A 30 -1.01 4.59 21.52
N SER A 31 -1.24 5.44 20.52
CA SER A 31 -0.33 5.60 19.37
C SER A 31 1.08 6.04 19.78
N LEU A 32 2.12 5.34 19.29
CA LEU A 32 3.55 5.73 19.45
C LEU A 32 3.80 7.19 19.06
N ILE A 33 3.12 7.63 18.00
CA ILE A 33 3.12 8.99 17.47
C ILE A 33 1.68 9.41 17.21
N ASN A 34 1.25 10.57 17.71
CA ASN A 34 -0.13 11.02 17.53
C ASN A 34 -0.40 11.60 16.13
N HIS A 35 0.66 11.96 15.40
CA HIS A 35 0.59 12.52 14.05
C HIS A 35 1.76 11.97 13.20
N PRO A 36 1.62 11.92 11.86
CA PRO A 36 2.74 11.65 10.97
C PRO A 36 3.89 12.63 11.20
N ILE A 37 5.12 12.12 11.22
CA ILE A 37 6.33 12.91 11.43
C ILE A 37 7.03 13.10 10.10
N LEU A 38 7.30 14.35 9.73
CA LEU A 38 8.16 14.67 8.59
C LEU A 38 9.62 14.35 8.94
N ILE A 39 10.28 13.58 8.09
CA ILE A 39 11.68 13.19 8.24
C ILE A 39 12.48 13.56 6.97
N GLY A 40 13.75 13.20 6.94
CA GLY A 40 14.60 13.37 5.76
C GLY A 40 14.94 14.82 5.42
N SER A 41 15.24 15.05 4.14
CA SER A 41 15.71 16.33 3.59
C SER A 41 14.75 17.49 3.87
N ARG A 42 13.44 17.22 3.80
CA ARG A 42 12.39 18.21 4.02
C ARG A 42 12.29 18.64 5.48
N ALA A 43 12.48 17.74 6.43
CA ALA A 43 12.63 18.11 7.84
C ALA A 43 13.91 18.91 8.09
N ALA A 44 15.03 18.54 7.47
CA ALA A 44 16.30 19.26 7.61
C ALA A 44 16.22 20.70 7.09
N LYS A 45 15.54 20.94 5.96
CA LYS A 45 15.33 22.28 5.39
C LYS A 45 14.63 23.25 6.36
N TRP A 46 13.71 22.75 7.19
CA TRP A 46 13.04 23.57 8.20
C TRP A 46 13.99 24.08 9.28
N HIS A 47 15.05 23.33 9.60
CA HIS A 47 16.01 23.69 10.64
C HIS A 47 17.27 24.37 10.08
N ILE A 48 17.61 24.13 8.81
CA ILE A 48 18.85 24.61 8.18
C ILE A 48 18.49 25.34 6.89
N SER A 49 18.61 26.67 6.89
CA SER A 49 18.22 27.53 5.76
C SER A 49 18.98 27.26 4.47
N PHE A 50 20.25 26.82 4.57
CA PHE A 50 21.10 26.48 3.41
C PHE A 50 20.91 25.05 2.89
N PHE A 51 19.99 24.27 3.46
CA PHE A 51 19.67 22.96 2.92
C PHE A 51 19.06 23.10 1.53
N LEU A 52 19.37 22.17 0.61
CA LEU A 52 18.80 22.16 -0.73
C LEU A 52 17.28 21.97 -0.68
N ASP A 53 16.58 22.50 -1.69
CA ASP A 53 15.14 22.31 -1.75
C ASP A 53 14.81 20.82 -1.98
N PRO A 54 14.02 20.20 -1.09
CA PRO A 54 13.72 18.78 -1.13
C PRO A 54 12.78 18.43 -2.29
N ASN A 55 13.03 17.30 -2.95
CA ASN A 55 12.28 16.82 -4.12
C ASN A 55 11.19 15.80 -3.78
N ASP A 56 11.17 15.27 -2.55
CA ASP A 56 10.22 14.28 -2.07
C ASP A 56 9.80 14.56 -0.62
N TRP A 57 8.79 13.83 -0.16
CA TRP A 57 8.26 13.86 1.20
C TRP A 57 8.56 12.54 1.88
N ASP A 58 9.49 12.54 2.83
CA ASP A 58 9.71 11.39 3.69
C ASP A 58 8.94 11.57 5.00
N LEU A 59 8.10 10.60 5.33
CA LEU A 59 7.24 10.60 6.50
C LEU A 59 7.48 9.33 7.32
N MET A 60 7.23 9.43 8.62
CA MET A 60 7.08 8.29 9.51
C MET A 60 5.65 8.31 10.06
N ALA A 61 4.90 7.23 9.91
CA ALA A 61 3.49 7.19 10.28
C ALA A 61 3.08 5.80 10.79
N THR A 62 2.07 5.75 11.64
CA THR A 62 1.43 4.49 12.00
C THR A 62 0.58 3.96 10.84
N ILE A 63 0.15 2.70 10.92
CA ILE A 63 -0.75 2.12 9.92
C ILE A 63 -2.06 2.93 9.80
N PRO A 64 -2.79 3.27 10.88
CA PRO A 64 -4.02 4.03 10.78
C PRO A 64 -3.82 5.41 10.14
N GLN A 65 -2.72 6.10 10.49
CA GLN A 65 -2.36 7.38 9.88
C GLN A 65 -2.07 7.25 8.39
N SER A 66 -1.40 6.17 7.98
CA SER A 66 -1.10 5.89 6.57
C SER A 66 -2.36 5.60 5.76
N ILE A 67 -3.29 4.81 6.32
CA ILE A 67 -4.61 4.56 5.72
C ILE A 67 -5.38 5.88 5.57
N SER A 68 -5.38 6.72 6.62
CA SER A 68 -6.03 8.03 6.59
C SER A 68 -5.44 8.93 5.50
N PHE A 69 -4.11 8.99 5.38
CA PHE A 69 -3.44 9.74 4.32
C PHE A 69 -3.89 9.29 2.93
N ILE A 70 -3.88 7.97 2.65
CA ILE A 70 -4.27 7.44 1.34
C ILE A 70 -5.74 7.79 1.05
N ASN A 71 -6.63 7.64 2.02
CA ASN A 71 -8.05 7.98 1.87
C ASN A 71 -8.26 9.47 1.59
N ILE A 72 -7.53 10.36 2.28
CA ILE A 72 -7.59 11.80 2.03
C ILE A 72 -7.15 12.10 0.60
N VAL A 73 -6.08 11.47 0.10
CA VAL A 73 -5.64 11.66 -1.29
C VAL A 73 -6.72 11.19 -2.28
N ILE A 74 -7.31 10.01 -2.06
CA ILE A 74 -8.40 9.47 -2.91
C ILE A 74 -9.64 10.38 -2.91
N GLN A 75 -9.99 10.93 -1.76
CA GLN A 75 -11.16 11.81 -1.59
C GLN A 75 -10.90 13.23 -2.11
N SER A 76 -9.65 13.66 -2.06
CA SER A 76 -9.22 14.91 -2.67
C SER A 76 -9.22 14.77 -4.19
N ASN A 77 -9.25 15.89 -4.90
CA ASN A 77 -9.00 15.91 -6.35
C ASN A 77 -7.51 15.65 -6.64
N ALA A 78 -6.85 14.68 -6.02
CA ALA A 78 -5.49 14.28 -6.33
C ALA A 78 -5.50 12.84 -6.84
N ILE A 79 -4.53 12.49 -7.69
CA ILE A 79 -4.44 11.18 -8.32
C ILE A 79 -3.09 10.58 -7.96
N PHE A 80 -3.08 9.31 -7.55
CA PHE A 80 -1.85 8.54 -7.46
C PHE A 80 -1.40 8.14 -8.88
N ASP A 81 -0.23 8.61 -9.30
CA ASP A 81 0.46 8.08 -10.49
C ASP A 81 0.92 6.64 -10.21
N TYR A 82 1.43 6.41 -9.00
CA TYR A 82 1.61 5.07 -8.43
C TYR A 82 1.64 5.11 -6.91
N ILE A 83 1.39 3.96 -6.29
CA ILE A 83 1.60 3.71 -4.87
C ILE A 83 1.95 2.23 -4.67
N LYS A 84 2.90 1.93 -3.80
CA LYS A 84 3.34 0.57 -3.51
C LYS A 84 3.57 0.41 -2.02
N LEU A 85 3.15 -0.73 -1.46
CA LEU A 85 3.59 -1.19 -0.14
C LEU A 85 4.74 -2.16 -0.34
N ILE A 86 5.87 -1.90 0.31
CA ILE A 86 7.11 -2.66 0.13
C ILE A 86 7.66 -3.06 1.50
N TYR A 87 7.94 -4.34 1.65
CA TYR A 87 8.68 -4.88 2.79
C TYR A 87 10.17 -4.98 2.47
N TYR A 88 11.00 -4.39 3.32
CA TYR A 88 12.45 -4.46 3.27
C TYR A 88 12.95 -5.29 4.47
N PRO A 89 13.46 -6.52 4.26
CA PRO A 89 13.90 -7.35 5.37
C PRO A 89 15.01 -6.70 6.20
N GLY A 90 14.76 -6.57 7.51
CA GLY A 90 15.62 -5.85 8.45
C GLY A 90 15.35 -4.34 8.58
N SER A 91 14.67 -3.72 7.61
CA SER A 91 14.34 -2.28 7.63
C SER A 91 12.87 -1.99 7.88
N GLY A 92 11.96 -2.94 7.61
CA GLY A 92 10.53 -2.80 7.87
C GLY A 92 9.68 -2.50 6.64
N LEU A 93 8.47 -2.00 6.87
CA LEU A 93 7.49 -1.69 5.83
C LEU A 93 7.57 -0.22 5.42
N LYS A 94 7.47 0.03 4.11
CA LYS A 94 7.42 1.37 3.53
C LYS A 94 6.33 1.46 2.47
N ILE A 95 5.62 2.59 2.46
CA ILE A 95 4.78 2.98 1.34
C ILE A 95 5.58 3.94 0.49
N VAL A 96 5.67 3.68 -0.81
CA VAL A 96 6.34 4.55 -1.77
C VAL A 96 5.32 4.95 -2.81
N GLY A 97 5.20 6.24 -3.10
CA GLY A 97 4.20 6.70 -4.05
C GLY A 97 4.54 8.03 -4.69
N LYS A 98 3.70 8.38 -5.67
CA LYS A 98 3.73 9.64 -6.38
C LYS A 98 2.29 10.10 -6.59
N CYS A 99 1.96 11.30 -6.12
CA CYS A 99 0.65 11.90 -6.35
C CYS A 99 0.75 13.15 -7.22
N ILE A 100 -0.32 13.44 -7.94
CA ILE A 100 -0.47 14.60 -8.81
C ILE A 100 -1.74 15.32 -8.36
N GLU A 101 -1.62 16.61 -8.03
CA GLU A 101 -2.78 17.43 -7.71
C GLU A 101 -3.58 17.68 -8.99
N SER A 102 -4.86 17.29 -9.01
CA SER A 102 -5.76 17.46 -10.17
C SER A 102 -6.37 18.87 -10.24
N SER A 103 -6.09 19.76 -9.28
CA SER A 103 -6.67 21.12 -9.22
C SER A 103 -6.11 22.09 -10.28
N SER A 104 -5.09 21.71 -11.06
CA SER A 104 -4.62 22.48 -12.21
C SER A 104 -5.55 22.32 -13.42
N PHE A 105 -6.85 22.65 -13.27
CA PHE A 105 -7.79 22.87 -14.37
C PHE A 105 -7.73 24.32 -14.89
N THR A 106 -6.98 25.19 -14.22
CA THR A 106 -6.65 26.53 -14.69
C THR A 106 -5.14 26.66 -14.77
N ASP A 107 -4.65 26.86 -15.99
CA ASP A 107 -3.25 26.93 -16.42
C ASP A 107 -2.58 25.58 -16.72
N ARG A 108 -1.91 25.55 -17.88
CA ARG A 108 -1.47 24.38 -18.65
C ARG A 108 -0.32 23.58 -18.01
N ASN A 109 -0.17 23.68 -16.70
CA ASN A 109 0.81 22.96 -15.91
C ASN A 109 0.04 22.00 -15.01
N HIS A 110 -0.08 20.74 -15.42
CA HIS A 110 -0.42 19.66 -14.51
C HIS A 110 0.41 19.84 -13.23
N GLY A 111 -0.25 19.88 -12.06
CA GLY A 111 0.42 20.12 -10.78
C GLY A 111 1.70 19.28 -10.66
N ASN A 112 2.79 19.89 -10.19
CA ASN A 112 4.07 19.19 -10.09
C ASN A 112 3.88 17.91 -9.25
N PRO A 113 4.28 16.74 -9.74
CA PRO A 113 4.09 15.51 -9.00
C PRO A 113 4.86 15.55 -7.69
N ILE A 114 4.23 15.09 -6.62
CA ILE A 114 4.85 14.97 -5.30
C ILE A 114 5.22 13.50 -5.11
N LEU A 115 6.52 13.25 -4.99
CA LEU A 115 7.06 11.96 -4.57
C LEU A 115 6.97 11.86 -3.04
N PHE A 116 6.58 10.71 -2.52
CA PHE A 116 6.53 10.48 -1.09
C PHE A 116 6.96 9.06 -0.70
N ASN A 117 7.57 8.97 0.48
CA ASN A 117 7.86 7.73 1.19
C ASN A 117 7.25 7.82 2.59
N ILE A 118 6.60 6.76 3.04
CA ILE A 118 6.09 6.64 4.41
C ILE A 118 6.74 5.40 5.03
N GLU A 119 7.58 5.58 6.03
CA GLU A 119 8.08 4.51 6.88
C GLU A 119 7.01 4.16 7.93
N LEU A 120 6.55 2.91 7.90
CA LEU A 120 5.55 2.45 8.86
C LEU A 120 6.20 2.15 10.20
N VAL A 121 5.59 2.66 11.26
CA VAL A 121 6.02 2.41 12.63
C VAL A 121 4.88 1.88 13.49
N SER A 122 5.25 1.05 14.44
CA SER A 122 4.35 0.48 15.45
C SER A 122 5.13 0.34 16.75
N ASP A 123 4.46 0.58 17.86
CA ASP A 123 4.91 0.29 19.22
C ASP A 123 4.78 -1.20 19.57
N LYS A 124 3.95 -1.95 18.84
CA LYS A 124 3.64 -3.36 19.12
C LYS A 124 4.32 -4.32 18.14
N VAL A 125 4.31 -3.99 16.85
CA VAL A 125 4.79 -4.86 15.79
C VAL A 125 6.15 -4.40 15.29
N ASP A 126 7.16 -5.27 15.44
CA ASP A 126 8.46 -5.04 14.82
C ASP A 126 8.41 -5.42 13.33
N PHE A 127 8.00 -4.48 12.48
CA PHE A 127 7.89 -4.71 11.03
C PHE A 127 9.20 -5.18 10.40
N ARG A 128 10.37 -4.93 11.01
CA ARG A 128 11.66 -5.41 10.50
C ARG A 128 11.76 -6.94 10.50
N LYS A 129 10.99 -7.61 11.35
CA LYS A 129 10.96 -9.05 11.57
C LYS A 129 9.75 -9.75 10.95
N MET A 130 8.93 -9.02 10.18
CA MET A 130 7.77 -9.59 9.50
C MET A 130 8.19 -10.72 8.54
N ASN A 131 7.41 -11.80 8.47
CA ASN A 131 7.63 -12.86 7.49
C ASN A 131 6.74 -12.62 6.26
N PRO A 132 7.29 -12.21 5.10
CA PRO A 132 6.49 -11.90 3.91
C PRO A 132 5.92 -13.14 3.22
N ASN A 133 6.38 -14.35 3.61
CA ASN A 133 5.92 -15.62 3.04
C ASN A 133 4.69 -16.21 3.74
N LYS A 134 4.28 -15.69 4.91
CA LYS A 134 2.89 -15.83 5.34
C LYS A 134 2.11 -14.98 4.36
N LYS A 135 1.38 -15.61 3.44
CA LYS A 135 0.64 -14.84 2.45
C LYS A 135 -0.30 -13.90 3.21
N ILE A 136 -0.51 -12.70 2.70
CA ILE A 136 -1.65 -11.90 3.16
C ILE A 136 -2.91 -12.78 3.05
N ASP A 137 -3.00 -13.65 2.02
CA ASP A 137 -4.00 -14.73 1.84
C ASP A 137 -4.13 -15.72 3.02
N ASP A 138 -3.07 -16.04 3.75
CA ASP A 138 -3.15 -16.94 4.91
C ASP A 138 -3.79 -16.25 6.12
N LEU A 139 -3.97 -14.92 6.08
CA LEU A 139 -4.78 -14.13 7.02
C LEU A 139 -6.23 -13.95 6.53
N TYR A 140 -6.61 -14.52 5.37
CA TYR A 140 -8.00 -14.52 4.88
C TYR A 140 -8.81 -15.70 5.44
N TYR A 141 -8.15 -16.65 6.10
CA TYR A 141 -8.75 -17.83 6.73
C TYR A 141 -8.20 -18.00 8.14
N ASP A 142 -8.38 -17.00 8.99
CA ASP A 142 -8.56 -17.33 10.40
C ASP A 142 -10.00 -17.85 10.51
N ASP A 143 -10.13 -19.15 10.79
CA ASP A 143 -11.33 -19.78 11.29
C ASP A 143 -11.77 -19.01 12.54
N ASP A 144 -12.61 -17.98 12.37
CA ASP A 144 -13.60 -17.62 13.37
C ASP A 144 -14.65 -18.75 13.34
N ASP A 145 -14.26 -19.88 13.92
CA ASP A 145 -15.15 -20.96 14.38
C ASP A 145 -15.86 -20.42 15.64
N ASP A 146 -16.62 -19.33 15.48
CA ASP A 146 -17.66 -18.94 16.41
C ASP A 146 -18.98 -19.43 15.79
N ASP A 147 -19.42 -20.58 16.31
CA ASP A 147 -20.75 -21.14 16.20
C ASP A 147 -21.82 -20.04 16.27
N ASP A 148 -22.33 -19.61 15.12
CA ASP A 148 -23.65 -18.99 15.04
C ASP A 148 -24.42 -19.58 13.86
N ASP A 149 -25.24 -20.55 14.26
CA ASP A 149 -26.26 -21.32 13.56
C ASP A 149 -27.09 -20.45 12.59
N TYR A 150 -26.74 -20.50 11.29
CA TYR A 150 -27.63 -20.08 10.21
C TYR A 150 -27.70 -21.19 9.17
N ASP A 151 -28.76 -22.00 9.29
CA ASP A 151 -29.28 -22.89 8.25
C ASP A 151 -29.34 -22.15 6.90
N ILE A 152 -28.35 -22.41 6.05
CA ILE A 152 -28.42 -22.10 4.63
C ILE A 152 -28.35 -23.43 3.89
N GLU A 153 -29.47 -23.77 3.28
CA GLU A 153 -29.73 -24.99 2.54
C GLU A 153 -28.59 -25.30 1.55
N LYS A 154 -28.04 -26.52 1.68
CA LYS A 154 -27.05 -27.08 0.76
C LYS A 154 -27.66 -27.24 -0.64
N GLU A 155 -27.34 -26.35 -1.56
CA GLU A 155 -27.37 -26.67 -2.98
C GLU A 155 -25.97 -27.11 -3.45
N SER A 156 -25.89 -28.40 -3.75
CA SER A 156 -24.74 -29.10 -4.31
C SER A 156 -24.42 -28.61 -5.71
N TYR A 157 -23.22 -28.05 -5.92
CA TYR A 157 -22.54 -28.10 -7.20
C TYR A 157 -21.13 -28.67 -7.01
N ASN A 158 -20.97 -29.93 -7.42
CA ASN A 158 -19.69 -30.42 -7.90
C ASN A 158 -19.24 -29.51 -9.05
N ASP A 159 -17.95 -29.16 -9.09
CA ASP A 159 -17.10 -29.61 -10.20
C ASP A 159 -15.63 -29.21 -9.97
N GLU A 160 -14.82 -30.26 -10.06
CA GLU A 160 -13.44 -30.37 -10.54
C GLU A 160 -12.48 -29.18 -10.49
N TYR A 161 -11.37 -29.45 -9.78
CA TYR A 161 -10.06 -28.84 -9.95
C TYR A 161 -9.69 -28.69 -11.43
N ASP A 162 -9.24 -27.48 -11.81
CA ASP A 162 -8.14 -27.37 -12.75
C ASP A 162 -7.26 -26.14 -12.47
N SER A 163 -5.97 -26.43 -12.33
CA SER A 163 -4.87 -25.48 -12.22
C SER A 163 -4.57 -24.90 -13.60
N TYR A 164 -4.61 -23.56 -13.74
CA TYR A 164 -4.10 -22.90 -14.94
C TYR A 164 -3.07 -21.82 -14.59
N GLU A 165 -1.83 -22.18 -14.88
CA GLU A 165 -0.63 -21.35 -14.98
C GLU A 165 -0.82 -20.30 -16.09
N TYR A 166 -1.02 -19.02 -15.72
CA TYR A 166 -1.24 -17.95 -16.69
C TYR A 166 0.10 -17.36 -17.19
N SER A 167 0.59 -17.89 -18.32
CA SER A 167 1.78 -17.40 -19.03
C SER A 167 1.46 -16.13 -19.84
N SER A 168 2.15 -15.02 -19.53
CA SER A 168 1.93 -13.67 -20.07
C SER A 168 2.29 -13.46 -21.56
N LYS A 169 2.16 -14.46 -22.42
CA LYS A 169 2.52 -14.37 -23.86
C LYS A 169 1.32 -14.17 -24.82
N GLU A 170 0.08 -14.31 -24.35
CA GLU A 170 -1.11 -14.18 -25.23
C GLU A 170 -1.65 -12.75 -25.38
N ILE A 171 -1.38 -11.83 -24.45
CA ILE A 171 -1.93 -10.46 -24.50
C ILE A 171 -1.30 -9.63 -25.65
N LEU A 172 -0.05 -9.93 -26.02
CA LEU A 172 0.66 -9.24 -27.12
C LEU A 172 0.18 -9.64 -28.53
N LYS A 173 -0.57 -10.74 -28.70
CA LYS A 173 -1.11 -11.13 -30.01
C LYS A 173 -2.46 -10.49 -30.32
N LYS A 174 -3.28 -10.20 -29.30
CA LYS A 174 -4.61 -9.60 -29.48
C LYS A 174 -4.60 -8.07 -29.67
N LEU A 175 -3.51 -7.39 -29.31
CA LEU A 175 -3.37 -5.94 -29.52
C LEU A 175 -2.97 -5.55 -30.95
N ASN A 176 -2.37 -6.45 -31.74
CA ASN A 176 -1.96 -6.16 -33.13
C ASN A 176 -3.02 -6.47 -34.20
N GLN A 177 -4.22 -6.93 -33.83
CA GLN A 177 -5.30 -7.21 -34.79
C GLN A 177 -6.45 -6.18 -34.78
N LYS A 178 -6.39 -5.13 -33.93
CA LYS A 178 -7.40 -4.06 -33.89
C LYS A 178 -7.00 -2.76 -34.60
N GLN A 179 -5.98 -2.79 -35.46
CA GLN A 179 -5.57 -1.64 -36.29
C GLN A 179 -5.59 -1.95 -37.80
N VAL A 180 -6.59 -2.69 -38.31
CA VAL A 180 -6.98 -2.57 -39.73
C VAL A 180 -8.48 -2.89 -39.86
N HIS A 181 -9.31 -1.86 -39.82
CA HIS A 181 -10.47 -1.62 -40.70
C HIS A 181 -11.19 -0.35 -40.26
#